data_AF-A0A0D5YRW4-F1
#
_entry.id   AF-A0A0D5YRW4-F1
#
_cell.length_a   1.000
_cell.length_b   1.000
_cell.length_c   1.000
_cell.angle_alpha   90.00
_cell.angle_beta   90.00
_cell.angle_gamma   90.00
#
_symmetry.space_group_name_H-M   'P 1'
#
loop_
_entity.id
_entity.type
_entity.pdbx_description
1 polymer ?
#
loop_
_entity_poly.entity_id
_entity_poly.type
_entity_poly.pdbx_seq_one_letter_code
_entity_poly.pdbx_strand_id
1 'polypeptide(L)'
;MDNIAEGFDRDGNSEFHNFLSYSKGSCSELKSQTYRAFDKGLISVEVLEQIQSRIEITTNKIGAFMFYLRKSNFRGQKFKWTPNNNKP
;
A
#
# COMPACT_ATOMS: atom_id res chain seq x y z
N MET A 1 4.88 -4.28 -1.55
CA MET A 1 5.88 -3.25 -1.89
C MET A 1 5.67 -2.82 -3.34
N ASP A 2 5.62 -3.79 -4.26
CA ASP A 2 5.44 -3.56 -5.71
C ASP A 2 4.20 -2.72 -6.02
N ASN A 3 3.03 -3.10 -5.47
CA ASN A 3 1.80 -2.32 -5.65
C ASN A 3 1.94 -0.86 -5.19
N ILE A 4 2.68 -0.58 -4.10
CA ILE A 4 2.87 0.81 -3.62
C ILE A 4 3.73 1.59 -4.61
N ALA A 5 4.84 1.00 -5.06
CA ALA A 5 5.74 1.65 -6.01
C ALA A 5 5.05 1.88 -7.37
N GLU A 6 4.37 0.86 -7.89
CA GLU A 6 3.62 0.95 -9.15
C GLU A 6 2.53 2.02 -9.06
N GLY A 7 1.77 2.04 -7.97
CA GLY A 7 0.72 3.04 -7.77
C GLY A 7 1.23 4.46 -7.63
N PHE A 8 2.38 4.64 -6.99
CA PHE A 8 3.02 5.95 -6.84
C PHE A 8 3.46 6.51 -8.20
N ASP A 9 4.03 5.66 -9.06
CA ASP A 9 4.49 6.02 -10.40
C ASP A 9 3.36 6.37 -11.38
N ARG A 10 2.09 6.10 -11.02
CA ARG A 10 0.91 6.55 -11.80
C ARG A 10 0.64 8.06 -11.70
N ASP A 11 1.33 8.77 -10.80
CA ASP A 11 1.24 10.22 -10.60
C ASP A 11 -0.14 10.80 -10.23
N GLY A 12 -1.18 9.97 -10.11
CA GLY A 12 -2.54 10.34 -9.75
C GLY A 12 -2.97 9.74 -8.41
N ASN A 13 -3.53 10.55 -7.51
CA ASN A 13 -3.92 10.09 -6.17
C ASN A 13 -5.04 9.03 -6.20
N SER A 14 -5.96 9.10 -7.17
CA SER A 14 -7.02 8.09 -7.30
C SER A 14 -6.46 6.72 -7.71
N GLU A 15 -5.51 6.71 -8.65
CA GLU A 15 -4.83 5.48 -9.08
C GLU A 15 -3.96 4.95 -7.95
N PHE A 16 -3.17 5.82 -7.31
CA PHE A 16 -2.34 5.44 -6.18
C PHE A 16 -3.18 4.83 -5.04
N HIS A 17 -4.34 5.42 -4.73
CA HIS A 17 -5.27 4.88 -3.74
C HIS A 17 -5.75 3.46 -4.09
N ASN A 18 -6.04 3.17 -5.35
CA ASN A 18 -6.42 1.81 -5.79
C ASN A 18 -5.26 0.81 -5.58
N PHE A 19 -4.04 1.21 -5.92
CA PHE A 19 -2.85 0.39 -5.69
C PHE A 19 -2.51 0.17 -4.21
N LEU A 20 -2.76 1.17 -3.36
CA LEU A 20 -2.70 0.99 -1.90
C LEU A 20 -3.74 -0.02 -1.40
N SER A 21 -4.92 -0.08 -2.04
CA SER A 21 -5.93 -1.09 -1.71
C SER A 21 -5.46 -2.52 -2.05
N TYR A 22 -4.79 -2.71 -3.20
CA TYR A 22 -4.15 -3.99 -3.54
C TYR A 22 -3.04 -4.34 -2.54
N SER A 23 -2.21 -3.35 -2.17
CA SER A 23 -1.17 -3.53 -1.14
C SER A 23 -1.74 -4.00 0.20
N LYS A 24 -2.88 -3.42 0.62
CA LYS A 24 -3.60 -3.82 1.83
C LYS A 24 -4.18 -5.24 1.70
N GLY A 25 -4.70 -5.59 0.52
CA GLY A 25 -5.15 -6.95 0.19
C GLY A 25 -4.04 -7.99 0.33
N SER A 26 -2.85 -7.71 -0.22
CA SER A 26 -1.68 -8.59 -0.11
C SER A 26 -1.25 -8.81 1.35
N CYS A 27 -1.38 -7.81 2.23
CA CYS A 27 -1.14 -7.99 3.66
C CYS A 27 -2.11 -9.00 4.30
N SER A 28 -3.40 -8.90 3.99
CA SER A 28 -4.42 -9.86 4.46
C SER A 28 -4.18 -11.27 3.92
N GLU A 29 -3.74 -11.39 2.67
CA GLU A 29 -3.38 -12.67 2.08
C GLU A 29 -2.20 -13.30 2.81
N LEU A 30 -1.10 -12.56 2.98
CA LEU A 30 0.08 -13.01 3.71
C LEU A 30 -0.27 -13.41 5.15
N LYS A 31 -1.17 -12.67 5.81
CA LYS A 31 -1.69 -13.03 7.14
C LYS A 31 -2.23 -14.44 7.15
N SER A 32 -3.10 -14.78 6.19
CA SER A 32 -3.66 -16.13 6.07
C SER A 32 -2.61 -17.19 5.71
N GLN A 33 -1.62 -16.85 4.88
CA GLN A 33 -0.54 -17.76 4.48
C GLN A 33 0.35 -18.11 5.67
N THR A 34 0.62 -17.16 6.58
CA THR A 34 1.47 -17.41 7.75
C THR A 34 0.80 -18.32 8.77
N TYR A 35 -0.52 -18.23 8.98
CA TYR A 35 -1.25 -19.22 9.77
C TYR A 35 -1.14 -20.61 9.15
N ARG A 36 -1.35 -20.74 7.83
CA ARG A 36 -1.16 -22.04 7.13
C ARG A 36 0.26 -22.59 7.25
N ALA A 37 1.28 -21.72 7.26
CA ALA A 37 2.66 -22.13 7.45
C ALA A 37 2.92 -22.64 8.88
N PHE A 38 2.35 -21.97 9.87
CA PHE A 38 2.40 -22.39 11.27
C PHE A 38 1.67 -23.73 11.49
N ASP A 39 0.46 -23.90 10.95
CA ASP A 39 -0.32 -25.14 11.05
C ASP A 39 0.42 -26.34 10.47
N LYS A 40 1.29 -26.11 9.47
CA LYS A 40 2.15 -27.12 8.85
C LYS A 40 3.48 -27.34 9.57
N GLY A 41 3.73 -26.66 10.69
CA GLY A 41 4.98 -26.72 11.43
C GLY A 41 6.19 -26.15 10.69
N LEU A 42 5.98 -25.29 9.68
CA LEU A 42 7.05 -24.71 8.88
C LEU A 42 7.72 -23.50 9.57
N ILE A 43 7.02 -22.87 10.50
CA ILE A 43 7.50 -21.74 11.30
C ILE A 43 7.10 -21.93 12.76
N SER A 44 7.88 -21.35 13.68
CA SER A 44 7.55 -21.35 15.10
C SER A 44 6.49 -20.29 15.43
N VAL A 45 5.93 -20.37 16.64
CA VAL A 45 4.96 -19.37 17.13
C VAL A 45 5.58 -17.99 17.25
N GLU A 46 6.85 -17.89 17.65
CA GLU A 46 7.57 -16.62 17.75
C GLU A 46 7.73 -15.97 16.37
N VAL A 47 8.02 -16.76 15.34
CA VAL A 47 8.10 -16.28 13.95
C VAL A 47 6.73 -15.84 13.45
N LEU A 48 5.67 -16.61 13.75
CA LEU A 48 4.30 -16.24 13.41
C LEU A 48 3.94 -14.87 14.02
N GLU A 49 4.12 -14.71 15.33
CA GLU A 49 3.79 -13.46 16.05
C GLU A 49 4.56 -12.25 15.52
N GLN A 50 5.86 -12.42 15.26
CA GLN A 50 6.68 -11.37 14.64
C GLN A 50 6.15 -10.96 13.27
N ILE A 51 5.80 -11.92 12.41
CA ILE A 51 5.27 -11.61 11.08
C ILE A 51 3.89 -10.95 11.19
N GLN A 52 3.00 -11.47 12.05
CA GLN A 52 1.67 -10.93 12.30
C GLN A 52 1.72 -9.46 12.76
N SER A 53 2.59 -9.15 13.72
CA SER A 53 2.81 -7.79 14.20
C SER A 53 3.26 -6.84 13.07
N ARG A 54 4.20 -7.29 12.22
CA ARG A 54 4.68 -6.50 11.07
C ARG A 54 3.58 -6.29 10.02
N ILE A 55 2.75 -7.30 9.77
CA ILE A 55 1.59 -7.19 8.87
C ILE A 55 0.60 -6.16 9.38
N GLU A 56 0.29 -6.17 10.68
CA GLU A 56 -0.65 -5.24 11.29
C GLU A 56 -0.15 -3.79 11.20
N ILE A 57 1.10 -3.55 11.60
CA ILE A 57 1.72 -2.22 11.51
C ILE A 57 1.69 -1.71 10.05
N THR A 58 2.04 -2.57 9.10
CA THR A 58 2.05 -2.21 7.68
C THR A 58 0.64 -1.90 7.15
N THR A 59 -0.34 -2.73 7.51
CA THR A 59 -1.75 -2.55 7.14
C THR A 59 -2.31 -1.24 7.69
N ASN A 60 -1.99 -0.91 8.93
CA ASN A 60 -2.41 0.34 9.59
C ASN A 60 -1.77 1.56 8.92
N LYS A 61 -0.48 1.49 8.58
CA LYS A 61 0.21 2.57 7.83
C LYS A 61 -0.39 2.80 6.46
N ILE A 62 -0.68 1.74 5.71
CA ILE A 62 -1.34 1.83 4.40
C ILE A 62 -2.74 2.46 4.57
N GLY A 63 -3.53 1.99 5.54
CA GLY A 63 -4.87 2.52 5.80
C GLY A 63 -4.87 4.01 6.19
N ALA A 64 -3.96 4.42 7.07
CA ALA A 64 -3.80 5.82 7.47
C ALA A 64 -3.41 6.69 6.26
N PHE A 65 -2.53 6.19 5.39
CA PHE A 65 -2.12 6.94 4.21
C PHE A 65 -3.25 7.05 3.17
N MET A 66 -4.01 5.98 2.93
CA MET A 66 -5.22 6.02 2.08
C MET A 66 -6.23 7.05 2.59
N PHE A 67 -6.45 7.10 3.91
CA PHE A 67 -7.33 8.09 4.54
C PHE A 67 -6.82 9.52 4.33
N TYR A 68 -5.51 9.75 4.50
CA TYR A 68 -4.88 11.04 4.20
C TYR A 68 -5.09 11.45 2.74
N LEU A 69 -4.83 10.56 1.77
CA LEU A 69 -4.99 10.84 0.34
C LEU A 69 -6.43 11.24 0.00
N ARG A 70 -7.43 10.55 0.57
CA ARG A 70 -8.85 10.90 0.38
C ARG A 70 -9.22 12.29 0.90
N LYS A 71 -8.53 12.79 1.93
CA LYS A 71 -8.75 14.13 2.50
C LYS A 71 -7.91 15.22 1.85
N SER A 72 -6.94 14.84 1.02
CA SER A 72 -6.03 15.79 0.38
C SER A 72 -6.70 16.48 -0.81
N ASN A 73 -6.53 17.81 -0.90
CA ASN A 73 -6.92 18.57 -2.10
C ASN A 73 -5.93 18.37 -3.26
N PHE A 74 -4.75 17.81 -2.99
CA PHE A 74 -3.79 17.45 -4.02
C PHE A 74 -4.32 16.23 -4.79
N ARG A 75 -4.38 16.31 -6.12
CA ARG A 75 -4.89 15.22 -6.96
C ARG A 75 -3.80 14.32 -7.54
N GLY A 76 -2.53 14.66 -7.32
CA GLY A 76 -1.38 14.01 -7.95
C GLY A 76 -0.61 14.94 -8.88
N GLN A 77 0.65 14.59 -9.18
CA GLN A 77 1.54 15.39 -10.04
C GLN A 77 1.00 15.51 -11.46
N LYS A 78 0.35 14.45 -11.95
CA LYS A 78 -0.33 14.37 -13.26
C LYS A 78 -1.33 15.50 -13.52
N PHE A 79 -1.87 16.11 -12.46
CA PHE A 79 -2.87 17.18 -12.54
C PHE A 79 -2.32 18.55 -12.18
N LYS A 80 -1.01 18.69 -11.94
CA LYS A 80 -0.39 20.00 -11.83
C LYS A 80 -0.48 20.68 -13.19
N TRP A 81 -1.19 21.80 -13.23
CA TRP A 81 -1.22 22.65 -14.41
C TRP A 81 0.20 23.11 -14.73
N THR A 82 0.68 22.79 -15.92
CA THR A 82 1.84 23.44 -16.53
C THR A 82 1.30 24.53 -17.46
N PRO A 83 1.64 25.82 -17.26
CA PRO A 83 1.44 26.80 -18.32
C PRO A 83 2.20 26.29 -19.53
N ASN A 84 1.52 26.23 -20.66
CA ASN A 84 2.11 25.91 -21.95
C ASN A 84 3.31 26.86 -22.19
N ASN A 85 4.53 26.36 -22.01
CA ASN A 85 5.76 27.05 -22.40
C ASN A 85 5.88 26.95 -23.93
N ASN A 86 4.94 27.56 -24.65
CA ASN A 86 5.19 27.99 -26.01
C ASN A 86 6.13 29.20 -25.92
N LYS A 87 7.43 28.90 -25.80
CA LYS A 87 8.52 29.81 -26.16
C LYS A 87 8.64 29.84 -27.70
N PRO A 88 9.13 30.95 -28.25
CA PRO A 88 8.56 31.69 -29.38
C PRO A 88 8.47 30.92 -30.70
#